data_AF-A0A7K0D6F1-F1
#
_entry.id   AF-A0A7K0D6F1-F1
#
_cell.length_a   1.000
_cell.length_b   1.000
_cell.length_c   1.000
_cell.angle_alpha   90.00
_cell.angle_beta   90.00
_cell.angle_gamma   90.00
#
_symmetry.space_group_name_H-M   'P 1'
#
loop_
_entity.id
_entity.type
_entity.pdbx_description
1 polymer ?
#
loop_
_entity_poly.entity_id
_entity_poly.type
_entity_poly.pdbx_seq_one_letter_code
_entity_poly.pdbx_strand_id
1 'polypeptide(L)'
;MVVLAVQARWESNTNARQRDDAQSPGLLVFRPDGRQLAIGGTDGRIRLWDTSNPDRPVRVGQFVSGRTDPHAVYTPDGRMLAVIGTPVHAVRFWDVHDPAHARPVGRPVGGVGTPIVAIEFDSRGQRFATLGGDTTIQLWDFTDPAHITETGGSIIPTEDSWHAGDIAFTPDGEYLIGVGVRGEIRWWDLNPDHSLRRVCRISGDVLTADVWRRYLPGVPYRAACEGQA
;
A
#
# COMPACT_ATOMS: atom_id res chain seq x y z
N MET A 1 -0.20 -5.00 -21.05
CA MET A 1 0.41 -3.69 -21.34
C MET A 1 0.96 -3.19 -20.01
N VAL A 2 2.27 -3.41 -19.80
CA VAL A 2 2.95 -3.12 -18.54
C VAL A 2 3.18 -1.62 -18.49
N VAL A 3 2.57 -0.92 -17.53
CA VAL A 3 2.88 0.50 -17.29
C VAL A 3 4.23 0.53 -16.61
N LEU A 4 5.28 0.68 -17.43
CA LEU A 4 6.60 1.11 -16.98
C LEU A 4 6.41 2.45 -16.26
N ALA A 5 6.78 2.51 -14.99
CA ALA A 5 6.98 3.78 -14.31
C ALA A 5 8.01 4.57 -15.12
N VAL A 6 7.57 5.66 -15.75
CA VAL A 6 8.47 6.57 -16.46
C VAL A 6 9.27 7.31 -15.41
N GLN A 7 10.49 6.83 -15.21
CA GLN A 7 11.49 7.45 -14.36
C GLN A 7 11.94 8.75 -15.04
N ALA A 8 11.62 9.90 -14.44
CA ALA A 8 12.16 11.17 -14.87
C ALA A 8 13.68 11.17 -14.64
N ARG A 9 14.44 10.97 -15.73
CA ARG A 9 15.89 11.05 -15.74
C ARG A 9 16.30 12.52 -15.62
N TRP A 10 16.65 12.95 -14.42
CA TRP A 10 17.34 14.23 -14.24
C TRP A 10 18.83 14.05 -14.49
N GLU A 11 19.31 14.54 -15.63
CA GLU A 11 20.74 14.76 -15.87
C GLU A 11 21.14 16.08 -15.19
N SER A 12 21.59 16.01 -13.94
CA SER A 12 22.35 17.11 -13.34
C SER A 12 23.73 16.63 -12.95
N ASN A 13 24.68 17.00 -13.81
CA ASN A 13 26.12 16.99 -13.57
C ASN A 13 26.46 17.53 -12.18
N THR A 14 26.84 16.66 -11.24
CA THR A 14 27.86 16.97 -10.22
C THR A 14 28.38 15.67 -9.60
N ASN A 15 29.70 15.51 -9.68
CA ASN A 15 30.48 14.45 -9.07
C ASN A 15 30.25 14.32 -7.56
N ALA A 16 29.70 13.20 -7.11
CA ALA A 16 30.14 12.53 -5.88
C ALA A 16 29.74 11.05 -5.95
N ARG A 17 30.76 10.18 -5.89
CA ARG A 17 30.64 8.73 -5.87
C ARG A 17 30.14 8.28 -4.49
N GLN A 18 29.01 7.60 -4.39
CA GLN A 18 28.90 6.30 -3.70
C GLN A 18 27.56 5.62 -4.04
N ARG A 19 27.64 4.34 -4.37
CA ARG A 19 26.53 3.43 -4.69
C ARG A 19 26.03 2.73 -3.42
N ASP A 20 24.83 2.16 -3.56
CA ASP A 20 24.14 1.17 -2.73
C ASP A 20 23.39 1.70 -1.50
N ASP A 21 22.08 1.92 -1.70
CA ASP A 21 20.99 1.44 -0.84
C ASP A 21 19.66 1.61 -1.60
N ALA A 22 18.76 0.62 -1.49
CA ALA A 22 17.50 0.56 -2.22
C ALA A 22 16.66 1.83 -2.00
N GLN A 23 16.17 2.42 -3.09
CA GLN A 23 15.49 3.71 -3.12
C GLN A 23 14.21 3.69 -2.26
N SER A 24 14.24 4.36 -1.11
CA SER A 24 13.03 4.75 -0.38
C SER A 24 12.25 5.80 -1.19
N PRO A 25 10.91 5.75 -1.30
CA PRO A 25 10.15 6.83 -1.94
C PRO A 25 10.33 8.10 -1.11
N GLY A 26 11.16 8.99 -1.66
CA GLY A 26 11.78 10.10 -0.97
C GLY A 26 10.81 11.26 -0.73
N LEU A 27 11.32 12.28 -0.05
CA LEU A 27 10.70 13.55 0.33
C LEU A 27 9.98 14.33 -0.81
N LEU A 28 9.85 13.78 -2.01
CA LEU A 28 9.31 14.41 -3.20
C LEU A 28 8.48 13.40 -4.00
N VAL A 29 7.20 13.71 -4.24
CA VAL A 29 6.28 12.83 -4.96
C VAL A 29 5.41 13.61 -5.93
N PHE A 30 5.28 13.11 -7.16
CA PHE A 30 4.35 13.66 -8.16
C PHE A 30 2.96 13.07 -7.98
N ARG A 31 1.95 13.91 -8.19
CA ARG A 31 0.58 13.45 -8.42
C ARG A 31 0.55 12.60 -9.69
N PRO A 32 -0.30 11.56 -9.79
CA PRO A 32 -0.32 10.66 -10.96
C PRO A 32 -0.50 11.34 -12.32
N ASP A 33 -1.12 12.52 -12.37
CA ASP A 33 -1.27 13.30 -13.60
C ASP A 33 -0.04 14.16 -13.97
N GLY A 34 1.00 14.19 -13.12
CA GLY A 34 2.23 14.94 -13.30
C GLY A 34 2.09 16.46 -13.13
N ARG A 35 0.90 16.96 -12.77
CA ARG A 35 0.61 18.41 -12.71
C ARG A 35 0.76 19.01 -11.33
N GLN A 36 1.00 18.19 -10.32
CA GLN A 36 1.29 18.64 -8.97
C GLN A 36 2.45 17.85 -8.37
N LEU A 37 3.28 18.52 -7.60
CA LEU A 37 4.41 17.94 -6.89
C LEU A 37 4.34 18.29 -5.41
N ALA A 38 4.41 17.28 -4.54
CA ALA A 38 4.53 17.44 -3.10
C ALA A 38 5.99 17.29 -2.69
N ILE A 39 6.49 18.22 -1.86
CA ILE A 39 7.85 18.20 -1.32
C ILE A 39 7.79 18.35 0.20
N GLY A 40 8.24 17.33 0.92
CA GLY A 40 8.49 17.33 2.35
C GLY A 40 9.71 18.17 2.71
N GLY A 41 9.56 19.08 3.66
CA GLY A 41 10.66 19.86 4.22
C GLY A 41 11.09 19.35 5.59
N THR A 42 12.34 19.62 5.94
CA THR A 42 12.89 19.42 7.29
C THR A 42 12.19 20.31 8.34
N ASP A 43 11.43 21.33 7.92
CA ASP A 43 10.59 22.17 8.79
C ASP A 43 9.23 21.53 9.14
N GLY A 44 9.03 20.27 8.75
CA GLY A 44 7.81 19.50 8.98
C GLY A 44 6.58 20.03 8.26
N ARG A 45 6.82 20.72 7.14
CA ARG A 45 5.80 21.14 6.19
C ARG A 45 5.94 20.35 4.91
N ILE A 46 4.81 20.05 4.30
CA ILE A 46 4.75 19.61 2.91
C ILE A 46 4.33 20.81 2.08
N ARG A 47 5.09 21.09 1.01
CA ARG A 47 4.83 22.15 0.05
C ARG A 47 4.31 21.53 -1.23
N LEU A 48 3.23 22.08 -1.77
CA LEU A 48 2.60 21.64 -3.01
C LEU A 48 2.94 22.64 -4.12
N TRP A 49 3.39 22.12 -5.25
CA TRP A 49 3.80 22.87 -6.43
C TRP A 49 2.94 22.47 -7.62
N ASP A 50 2.47 23.44 -8.40
CA ASP A 50 1.93 23.20 -9.73
C ASP A 50 3.09 23.05 -10.70
N THR A 51 3.09 21.93 -11.41
CA THR A 51 4.11 21.53 -12.39
C THR A 51 3.52 21.41 -13.79
N SER A 52 2.33 21.96 -14.04
CA SER A 52 1.72 22.04 -15.38
C SER A 52 2.62 22.75 -16.40
N ASN A 53 3.48 23.65 -15.93
CA ASN A 53 4.61 24.17 -16.69
C ASN A 53 5.93 23.74 -16.02
N PRO A 54 6.63 22.72 -16.55
CA PRO A 54 7.84 22.19 -15.92
C PRO A 54 9.00 23.20 -15.86
N ASP A 55 9.02 24.19 -16.76
CA ASP A 55 10.06 25.24 -16.77
C ASP A 55 9.80 26.32 -15.71
N ARG A 56 8.58 26.38 -15.15
CA ARG A 56 8.15 27.39 -14.18
C ARG A 56 7.21 26.80 -13.13
N PRO A 57 7.69 25.90 -12.26
CA PRO A 57 6.88 25.39 -11.17
C PRO A 57 6.51 26.50 -10.18
N VAL A 58 5.26 26.52 -9.73
CA VAL A 58 4.74 27.55 -8.80
C VAL A 58 4.22 26.88 -7.55
N ARG A 59 4.60 27.39 -6.37
CA ARG A 59 4.05 26.89 -5.11
C ARG A 59 2.59 27.30 -4.99
N VAL A 60 1.70 26.32 -4.93
CA VAL A 60 0.23 26.50 -4.85
C VAL A 60 -0.33 26.24 -3.45
N GLY A 61 0.45 25.60 -2.58
CA GLY A 61 -0.03 25.24 -1.26
C GLY A 61 1.06 24.79 -0.32
N GLN A 62 0.71 24.70 0.96
CA GLN A 62 1.50 24.00 1.97
C GLN A 62 0.63 23.62 3.15
N PHE A 63 1.00 22.57 3.84
CA PHE A 63 0.38 22.20 5.11
C PHE A 63 1.41 21.61 6.06
N VAL A 64 1.07 21.64 7.34
CA VAL A 64 1.90 21.08 8.40
C VAL A 64 1.62 19.58 8.48
N SER A 65 2.59 18.75 8.09
CA SER A 65 2.54 17.32 8.39
C SER A 65 2.73 17.07 9.90
N GLY A 66 3.43 18.02 10.54
CA GLY A 66 3.68 18.08 11.98
C GLY A 66 5.05 17.56 12.38
N ARG A 67 5.88 17.08 11.44
CA ARG A 67 7.11 16.30 11.72
C ARG A 67 8.14 16.39 10.58
N THR A 68 9.42 16.30 10.91
CA THR A 68 10.56 16.38 9.98
C THR A 68 10.65 15.14 9.07
N ASP A 69 11.08 15.35 7.83
CA ASP A 69 11.31 14.32 6.80
C ASP A 69 10.13 13.37 6.54
N PRO A 70 8.95 13.91 6.19
CA PRO A 70 7.79 13.09 5.88
C PRO A 70 7.99 12.29 4.58
N HIS A 71 7.68 10.99 4.63
CA HIS A 71 7.47 10.19 3.42
C HIS A 71 6.03 10.37 2.96
N ALA A 72 5.82 10.60 1.66
CA ALA A 72 4.48 10.86 1.13
C ALA A 72 4.23 10.12 -0.17
N VAL A 73 2.99 9.65 -0.35
CA VAL A 73 2.48 9.07 -1.60
C VAL A 73 1.13 9.68 -1.94
N TYR A 74 0.85 9.85 -3.23
CA TYR A 74 -0.49 10.22 -3.69
C TYR A 74 -1.38 8.99 -3.80
N THR A 75 -2.68 9.16 -3.55
CA THR A 75 -3.68 8.19 -4.01
C THR A 75 -3.65 8.07 -5.54
N PRO A 76 -4.07 6.94 -6.13
CA PRO A 76 -4.11 6.75 -7.58
C PRO A 76 -4.95 7.79 -8.33
N ASP A 77 -5.98 8.35 -7.68
CA ASP A 77 -6.81 9.43 -8.22
C ASP A 77 -6.19 10.83 -8.04
N GLY A 78 -5.07 10.93 -7.33
CA GLY A 78 -4.34 12.17 -7.04
C GLY A 78 -5.04 13.13 -6.08
N ARG A 79 -6.16 12.75 -5.47
CA ARG A 79 -6.96 13.65 -4.62
C ARG A 79 -6.41 13.75 -3.21
N MET A 80 -5.71 12.73 -2.74
CA MET A 80 -5.21 12.66 -1.37
C MET A 80 -3.71 12.40 -1.35
N LEU A 81 -3.08 12.86 -0.27
CA LEU A 81 -1.69 12.55 0.07
C LEU A 81 -1.68 11.73 1.36
N ALA A 82 -1.13 10.53 1.31
CA ALA A 82 -0.80 9.75 2.49
C ALA A 82 0.61 10.11 2.93
N VAL A 83 0.81 10.39 4.22
CA VAL A 83 2.11 10.75 4.78
C VAL A 83 2.42 9.89 5.98
N ILE A 84 3.59 9.28 5.97
CA ILE A 84 4.17 8.55 7.08
C ILE A 84 5.15 9.48 7.80
N GLY A 85 5.09 9.50 9.13
CA GLY A 85 5.99 10.33 9.93
C GLY A 85 6.31 9.74 11.31
N THR A 86 7.53 9.99 11.78
CA THR A 86 7.98 9.72 13.16
C THR A 86 7.25 10.64 14.15
N PRO A 87 7.15 10.35 15.47
CA PRO A 87 7.56 9.14 16.18
C PRO A 87 6.42 8.12 16.35
N VAL A 88 5.18 8.43 15.94
CA VAL A 88 4.03 7.51 16.09
C VAL A 88 3.92 6.57 14.89
N HIS A 89 4.71 6.79 13.83
CA HIS A 89 4.83 5.93 12.64
C HIS A 89 3.51 5.57 11.94
N ALA A 90 2.43 6.26 12.26
CA ALA A 90 1.14 6.09 11.65
C ALA A 90 1.06 6.85 10.31
N VAL A 91 0.25 6.33 9.40
CA VAL A 91 -0.12 7.01 8.16
C VAL A 91 -1.18 8.06 8.48
N ARG A 92 -0.98 9.27 7.98
CA ARG A 92 -1.97 10.35 7.99
C ARG A 92 -2.37 10.68 6.57
N PHE A 93 -3.61 11.10 6.36
CA PHE A 93 -4.11 11.45 5.04
C PHE A 93 -4.51 12.92 4.99
N TRP A 94 -4.18 13.58 3.88
CA TRP A 94 -4.63 14.94 3.57
C TRP A 94 -5.39 14.94 2.26
N ASP A 95 -6.57 15.56 2.26
CA ASP A 95 -7.24 15.97 1.03
C ASP A 95 -6.47 17.16 0.45
N VAL A 96 -5.94 16.98 -0.76
CA VAL A 96 -5.12 17.95 -1.50
C VAL A 96 -5.75 18.29 -2.85
N HIS A 97 -7.04 18.00 -3.02
CA HIS A 97 -7.79 18.34 -4.23
C HIS A 97 -7.75 19.86 -4.49
N ASP A 98 -7.90 20.65 -3.42
CA ASP A 98 -7.54 22.07 -3.40
C ASP A 98 -6.21 22.24 -2.64
N PRO A 99 -5.07 22.40 -3.33
CA PRO A 99 -3.77 22.49 -2.67
C PRO A 99 -3.63 23.70 -1.76
N ALA A 100 -4.37 24.79 -2.00
CA ALA A 100 -4.33 25.98 -1.16
C ALA A 100 -5.02 25.74 0.20
N HIS A 101 -5.94 24.78 0.26
CA HIS A 101 -6.75 24.45 1.44
C HIS A 101 -6.62 22.98 1.85
N ALA A 102 -5.41 22.42 1.72
CA ALA A 102 -5.13 21.05 2.11
C ALA A 102 -5.49 20.79 3.58
N ARG A 103 -6.23 19.70 3.84
CA ARG A 103 -6.79 19.41 5.17
C ARG A 103 -6.65 17.93 5.53
N PRO A 104 -6.40 17.60 6.81
CA PRO A 104 -6.35 16.22 7.26
C PRO A 104 -7.72 15.55 7.13
N VAL A 105 -7.74 14.25 6.82
CA VAL A 105 -8.95 13.44 6.71
C VAL A 105 -8.83 12.21 7.59
N GLY A 106 -9.91 11.88 8.30
CA GLY A 106 -9.97 10.69 9.15
C GLY A 106 -9.00 10.73 10.35
N ARG A 107 -8.76 9.55 10.93
CA ARG A 107 -7.77 9.34 11.99
C ARG A 107 -6.51 8.71 11.40
N PRO A 108 -5.33 8.92 12.01
CA PRO A 108 -4.13 8.20 11.61
C PRO A 108 -4.31 6.68 11.79
N VAL A 109 -3.72 5.89 10.90
CA VAL A 109 -3.83 4.42 10.89
C VAL A 109 -2.46 3.75 10.81
N GLY A 110 -2.38 2.50 11.28
CA GLY A 110 -1.13 1.73 11.37
C GLY A 110 -0.13 2.28 12.39
N GLY A 111 1.09 1.74 12.37
CA GLY A 111 2.18 2.18 13.26
C GLY A 111 2.08 1.67 14.70
N VAL A 112 1.13 0.78 15.00
CA VAL A 112 0.98 0.17 16.33
C VAL A 112 2.05 -0.91 16.51
N GLY A 113 3.09 -0.59 17.28
CA GLY A 113 4.16 -1.54 17.67
C GLY A 113 5.39 -1.54 16.77
N THR A 114 5.31 -1.02 15.54
CA THR A 114 6.40 -1.03 14.55
C THR A 114 6.37 0.20 13.63
N PRO A 115 7.53 0.77 13.26
CA PRO A 115 7.60 1.82 12.25
C PRO A 115 7.06 1.40 10.89
N ILE A 116 6.14 2.15 10.29
CA ILE A 116 5.79 1.96 8.88
C ILE A 116 6.96 2.47 8.02
N VAL A 117 7.42 1.63 7.10
CA VAL A 117 8.52 1.92 6.17
C VAL A 117 8.04 2.09 4.73
N ALA A 118 6.90 1.51 4.37
CA ALA A 118 6.30 1.68 3.05
C ALA A 118 4.77 1.70 3.10
N ILE A 119 4.17 2.34 2.10
CA ILE A 119 2.74 2.36 1.83
C ILE A 119 2.53 2.22 0.33
N GLU A 120 1.57 1.39 -0.06
CA GLU A 120 1.22 1.19 -1.47
C GLU A 120 -0.30 1.12 -1.62
N PHE A 121 -0.85 1.81 -2.62
CA PHE A 121 -2.26 1.73 -2.96
C PHE A 121 -2.53 0.69 -4.05
N ASP A 122 -3.70 0.07 -4.01
CA ASP A 122 -4.17 -0.70 -5.16
C ASP A 122 -4.52 0.22 -6.34
N SER A 123 -4.57 -0.31 -7.55
CA SER A 123 -4.80 0.47 -8.77
C SER A 123 -6.13 1.25 -8.78
N ARG A 124 -7.10 0.81 -7.97
CA ARG A 124 -8.41 1.45 -7.82
C ARG A 124 -8.43 2.52 -6.73
N GLY A 125 -7.41 2.59 -5.88
CA GLY A 125 -7.37 3.48 -4.71
C GLY A 125 -8.41 3.12 -3.65
N GLN A 126 -8.90 1.89 -3.64
CA GLN A 126 -9.92 1.42 -2.68
C GLN A 126 -9.29 0.68 -1.51
N ARG A 127 -8.05 0.20 -1.68
CA ARG A 127 -7.28 -0.45 -0.63
C ARG A 127 -5.86 0.09 -0.64
N PHE A 128 -5.19 -0.03 0.50
CA PHE A 128 -3.75 0.14 0.56
C PHE A 128 -3.14 -0.88 1.51
N ALA A 129 -1.85 -1.10 1.36
CA ALA A 129 -1.03 -1.92 2.22
C ALA A 129 0.00 -1.03 2.92
N THR A 130 0.27 -1.34 4.19
CA THR A 130 1.38 -0.74 4.94
C THR A 130 2.38 -1.81 5.30
N LEU A 131 3.66 -1.52 5.11
CA LEU A 131 4.75 -2.40 5.52
C LEU A 131 5.42 -1.83 6.76
N GLY A 132 5.44 -2.62 7.84
CA GLY A 132 6.20 -2.34 9.05
C GLY A 132 7.67 -2.72 8.93
N GLY A 133 8.53 -2.09 9.72
CA GLY A 133 9.97 -2.42 9.80
C GLY A 133 10.25 -3.80 10.39
N ASP A 134 9.27 -4.40 11.06
CA ASP A 134 9.20 -5.79 11.51
C ASP A 134 8.68 -6.75 10.43
N THR A 135 8.52 -6.26 9.20
CA THR A 135 8.02 -6.99 8.02
C THR A 135 6.53 -7.34 8.05
N THR A 136 5.81 -6.86 9.05
CA THR A 136 4.36 -7.01 9.14
C THR A 136 3.71 -6.19 8.02
N ILE A 137 2.91 -6.86 7.19
CA ILE A 137 2.08 -6.19 6.18
C ILE A 137 0.66 -6.11 6.73
N GLN A 138 0.08 -4.91 6.74
CA GLN A 138 -1.33 -4.70 7.07
C GLN A 138 -2.08 -4.20 5.83
N LEU A 139 -3.28 -4.74 5.62
CA LEU A 139 -4.18 -4.34 4.54
C LEU A 139 -5.30 -3.48 5.09
N TRP A 140 -5.68 -2.45 4.35
CA TRP A 140 -6.64 -1.46 4.78
C TRP A 140 -7.71 -1.19 3.72
N ASP A 141 -8.95 -1.04 4.16
CA ASP A 141 -10.05 -0.52 3.35
C ASP A 141 -9.97 1.01 3.33
N PHE A 142 -9.93 1.58 2.13
CA PHE A 142 -9.85 3.02 1.87
C PHE A 142 -11.02 3.53 1.01
N THR A 143 -12.12 2.77 0.95
CA THR A 143 -13.34 3.18 0.24
C THR A 143 -13.98 4.44 0.85
N ASP A 144 -13.82 4.63 2.17
CA ASP A 144 -14.12 5.87 2.88
C ASP A 144 -12.87 6.38 3.61
N PRO A 145 -12.17 7.39 3.06
CA PRO A 145 -10.96 7.94 3.67
C PRO A 145 -11.19 8.57 5.06
N ALA A 146 -12.43 8.87 5.44
CA ALA A 146 -12.75 9.33 6.79
C ALA A 146 -12.85 8.17 7.80
N HIS A 147 -13.11 6.94 7.34
CA HIS A 147 -13.38 5.75 8.15
C HIS A 147 -12.57 4.53 7.64
N ILE A 148 -11.26 4.67 7.63
CA ILE A 148 -10.33 3.61 7.23
C ILE A 148 -10.38 2.46 8.25
N THR A 149 -10.48 1.22 7.77
CA THR A 149 -10.51 0.02 8.61
C THR A 149 -9.48 -1.01 8.15
N GLU A 150 -8.90 -1.76 9.09
CA GLU A 150 -7.99 -2.87 8.75
C GLU A 150 -8.82 -4.00 8.12
N THR A 151 -8.41 -4.49 6.96
CA THR A 151 -9.07 -5.59 6.25
C THR A 151 -8.33 -6.89 6.54
N GLY A 152 -8.98 -7.78 7.29
CA GLY A 152 -8.40 -9.07 7.67
C GLY A 152 -7.41 -8.95 8.83
N GLY A 153 -6.51 -9.93 8.94
CA GLY A 153 -5.41 -9.90 9.89
C GLY A 153 -4.11 -9.48 9.22
N SER A 154 -3.12 -9.10 10.03
CA SER A 154 -1.80 -8.75 9.52
C SER A 154 -1.12 -9.98 8.89
N ILE A 155 -0.53 -9.78 7.71
CA ILE A 155 0.26 -10.79 7.02
C ILE A 155 1.65 -10.74 7.64
N ILE A 156 1.97 -11.80 8.38
CA ILE A 156 3.29 -12.01 8.97
C ILE A 156 3.98 -13.15 8.19
N PRO A 157 5.02 -12.82 7.41
CA PRO A 157 5.86 -13.82 6.76
C PRO A 157 6.45 -14.77 7.80
N THR A 158 6.23 -16.07 7.62
CA THR A 158 6.53 -17.10 8.63
C THR A 158 8.00 -17.50 8.72
N GLU A 159 8.90 -16.83 7.99
CA GLU A 159 10.33 -17.14 7.97
C GLU A 159 11.17 -15.93 8.41
N ASP A 160 11.95 -16.13 9.48
CA ASP A 160 12.78 -15.11 10.16
C ASP A 160 13.82 -14.41 9.27
N SER A 161 14.06 -14.92 8.05
CA SER A 161 15.06 -14.38 7.13
C SER A 161 14.51 -13.35 6.14
N TRP A 162 13.19 -13.29 5.94
CA TRP A 162 12.62 -12.35 4.98
C TRP A 162 12.59 -10.95 5.58
N HIS A 163 13.44 -10.07 5.05
CA HIS A 163 13.43 -8.65 5.37
C HIS A 163 12.79 -7.94 4.20
N ALA A 164 11.62 -7.36 4.43
CA ALA A 164 10.85 -6.71 3.39
C ALA A 164 11.63 -5.48 2.85
N GLY A 165 11.85 -5.46 1.55
CA GLY A 165 12.39 -4.31 0.83
C GLY A 165 11.26 -3.40 0.33
N ASP A 166 10.30 -3.98 -0.39
CA ASP A 166 9.17 -3.24 -0.95
C ASP A 166 7.94 -4.14 -1.16
N ILE A 167 6.78 -3.53 -1.35
CA ILE A 167 5.51 -4.19 -1.66
C ILE A 167 4.78 -3.51 -2.83
N ALA A 168 4.07 -4.29 -3.64
CA ALA A 168 3.31 -3.80 -4.79
C ALA A 168 2.02 -4.61 -4.97
N PHE A 169 0.90 -3.93 -5.25
CA PHE A 169 -0.30 -4.63 -5.72
C PHE A 169 -0.16 -5.00 -7.20
N THR A 170 -0.74 -6.13 -7.60
CA THR A 170 -0.97 -6.38 -9.03
C THR A 170 -2.01 -5.41 -9.59
N PRO A 171 -1.99 -5.12 -10.91
CA PRO A 171 -2.92 -4.16 -11.51
C PRO A 171 -4.41 -4.48 -11.33
N ASP A 172 -4.75 -5.76 -11.20
CA ASP A 172 -6.12 -6.22 -10.91
C ASP A 172 -6.49 -6.10 -9.41
N GLY A 173 -5.49 -5.93 -8.54
CA GLY A 173 -5.61 -5.88 -7.10
C GLY A 173 -5.87 -7.25 -6.45
N GLU A 174 -5.69 -8.34 -7.18
CA GLU A 174 -5.95 -9.70 -6.67
C GLU A 174 -4.74 -10.27 -5.92
N TYR A 175 -3.54 -9.75 -6.16
CA TYR A 175 -2.32 -10.18 -5.48
C TYR A 175 -1.58 -8.99 -4.88
N LEU A 176 -0.88 -9.26 -3.79
CA LEU A 176 0.19 -8.43 -3.28
C LEU A 176 1.51 -9.13 -3.53
N ILE A 177 2.51 -8.42 -4.03
CA ILE A 177 3.88 -8.91 -4.23
C ILE A 177 4.76 -8.20 -3.23
N GLY A 178 5.60 -8.94 -2.53
CA GLY A 178 6.63 -8.41 -1.65
C GLY A 178 7.99 -8.84 -2.16
N VAL A 179 8.94 -7.91 -2.21
CA VAL A 179 10.33 -8.19 -2.58
C VAL A 179 11.19 -8.00 -1.34
N GLY A 180 11.93 -9.05 -0.99
CA GLY A 180 12.89 -9.02 0.11
C GLY A 180 14.19 -8.34 -0.31
N VAL A 181 14.94 -7.83 0.66
CA VAL A 181 16.23 -7.14 0.42
C VAL A 181 17.30 -8.03 -0.24
N ARG A 182 17.14 -9.37 -0.21
CA ARG A 182 18.05 -10.32 -0.89
C ARG A 182 17.44 -10.89 -2.18
N GLY A 183 16.36 -10.27 -2.67
CA GLY A 183 15.73 -10.61 -3.94
C GLY A 183 14.67 -11.72 -3.85
N GLU A 184 14.30 -12.18 -2.65
CA GLU A 184 13.21 -13.12 -2.48
C GLU A 184 11.88 -12.46 -2.83
N ILE A 185 11.16 -13.00 -3.81
CA ILE A 185 9.83 -12.51 -4.17
C ILE A 185 8.79 -13.42 -3.51
N ARG A 186 7.87 -12.80 -2.78
CA ARG A 186 6.67 -13.43 -2.25
C ARG A 186 5.44 -12.82 -2.91
N TRP A 187 4.42 -13.63 -3.08
CA TRP A 187 3.10 -13.15 -3.47
C TRP A 187 2.06 -13.67 -2.48
N TRP A 188 1.01 -12.88 -2.28
CA TRP A 188 -0.15 -13.24 -1.48
C TRP A 188 -1.37 -13.09 -2.36
N ASP A 189 -2.16 -14.17 -2.47
CA ASP A 189 -3.46 -14.14 -3.10
C ASP A 189 -4.45 -13.47 -2.15
N LEU A 190 -4.95 -12.32 -2.57
CA LEU A 190 -5.90 -11.51 -1.82
C LEU A 190 -7.34 -11.75 -2.28
N ASN A 191 -7.57 -12.60 -3.28
CA ASN A 191 -8.90 -12.92 -3.77
C ASN A 191 -9.50 -14.10 -2.97
N PRO A 192 -10.57 -13.88 -2.17
CA PRO A 192 -11.22 -14.96 -1.43
C PRO A 192 -11.78 -16.06 -2.32
N ASP A 193 -12.22 -15.75 -3.55
CA ASP A 193 -12.77 -16.74 -4.48
C ASP A 193 -11.68 -17.67 -5.03
N HIS A 194 -10.45 -17.18 -5.21
CA HIS A 194 -9.34 -18.09 -5.50
C HIS A 194 -9.04 -19.02 -4.33
N SER A 195 -9.07 -18.48 -3.11
CA SER A 195 -8.87 -19.28 -1.90
C SER A 195 -9.95 -20.35 -1.74
N LEU A 196 -11.22 -19.99 -1.94
CA LEU A 196 -12.35 -20.91 -1.90
C LEU A 196 -12.24 -22.00 -2.97
N ARG A 197 -11.98 -21.63 -4.23
CA ARG A 197 -11.76 -22.61 -5.32
C ARG A 197 -10.59 -23.53 -5.03
N ARG A 198 -9.51 -23.03 -4.44
CA ARG A 198 -8.33 -23.83 -4.09
C ARG A 198 -8.66 -24.82 -2.97
N VAL A 199 -9.32 -24.38 -1.90
CA VAL A 199 -9.79 -25.25 -0.82
C VAL A 199 -10.72 -26.31 -1.40
N CYS A 200 -11.71 -25.90 -2.18
CA CYS A 200 -12.68 -26.81 -2.79
C CYS A 200 -12.06 -27.84 -3.74
N ARG A 201 -11.04 -27.46 -4.52
CA ARG A 201 -10.32 -28.43 -5.36
C ARG A 201 -9.55 -29.47 -4.54
N ILE A 202 -9.03 -29.10 -3.36
CA ILE A 202 -8.22 -30.00 -2.53
C ILE A 202 -9.10 -30.85 -1.61
N SER A 203 -10.16 -30.27 -1.05
CA SER A 203 -11.00 -30.89 -0.02
C SER A 203 -12.42 -31.23 -0.47
N GLY A 204 -12.84 -30.81 -1.67
CA GLY A 204 -14.22 -30.94 -2.14
C GLY A 204 -14.74 -32.38 -2.16
N ASP A 205 -13.83 -33.33 -2.44
CA ASP A 205 -14.16 -34.76 -2.47
C ASP A 205 -13.89 -35.47 -1.13
N VAL A 206 -13.37 -34.76 -0.12
CA VAL A 206 -13.03 -35.36 1.18
C VAL A 206 -14.29 -35.55 2.03
N LEU A 207 -15.23 -34.62 1.98
CA LEU A 207 -16.51 -34.67 2.70
C LEU A 207 -17.66 -35.08 1.77
N THR A 208 -17.56 -36.28 1.20
CA THR A 208 -18.68 -36.87 0.44
C THR A 208 -19.88 -37.12 1.34
N ALA A 209 -21.08 -37.26 0.74
CA ALA A 209 -22.31 -37.57 1.49
C ALA A 209 -22.19 -38.85 2.34
N ASP A 210 -21.38 -39.82 1.90
CA ASP A 210 -21.14 -41.07 2.65
C ASP A 210 -20.23 -40.86 3.85
N VAL A 211 -19.15 -40.09 3.69
CA VAL A 211 -18.25 -39.72 4.79
C VAL A 211 -18.99 -38.85 5.82
N TRP A 212 -19.79 -37.89 5.36
CA TRP A 212 -20.60 -37.02 6.23
C TRP A 212 -21.58 -37.82 7.08
N ARG A 213 -22.35 -38.73 6.48
CA ARG A 213 -23.29 -39.59 7.22
C ARG A 213 -22.60 -40.47 8.25
N ARG A 214 -21.36 -40.90 7.99
CA ARG A 214 -20.58 -41.75 8.89
C ARG A 214 -20.05 -40.98 10.11
N TYR A 215 -19.53 -39.75 9.91
CA TYR A 215 -18.83 -39.01 10.97
C TYR A 215 -19.64 -37.87 11.60
N LEU A 216 -20.71 -37.41 10.96
CA LEU A 216 -21.60 -36.34 11.45
C LEU A 216 -23.08 -36.80 11.49
N PRO A 217 -23.41 -37.88 12.22
CA PRO A 217 -24.79 -38.34 12.31
C PRO A 217 -25.68 -37.29 12.98
N GLY A 218 -26.81 -36.95 12.35
CA GLY A 218 -27.77 -35.96 12.84
C GLY A 218 -27.62 -34.55 12.27
N VAL A 219 -26.56 -34.26 11.51
CA VAL A 219 -26.41 -33.01 10.76
C VAL A 219 -26.82 -33.23 9.31
N PRO A 220 -27.81 -32.50 8.77
CA PRO A 220 -28.17 -32.59 7.35
C PRO A 220 -26.96 -32.35 6.45
N TYR A 221 -26.82 -33.16 5.40
CA TYR A 221 -25.73 -32.99 4.44
C TYR A 221 -25.85 -31.64 3.71
N ARG A 222 -24.74 -30.91 3.64
CA ARG A 222 -24.58 -29.74 2.77
C ARG A 222 -23.29 -29.92 1.98
N ALA A 223 -23.36 -29.81 0.66
CA ALA A 223 -22.18 -29.89 -0.18
C ALA A 223 -21.22 -28.75 0.18
N ALA A 224 -19.97 -29.07 0.52
CA ALA A 224 -19.00 -28.08 0.98
C ALA A 224 -18.62 -27.05 -0.10
N CYS A 225 -18.80 -27.41 -1.38
CA CYS A 225 -18.30 -26.66 -2.54
C CYS A 225 -19.36 -26.48 -3.64
N GLU A 226 -20.63 -26.40 -3.25
CA GLU A 226 -21.75 -26.23 -4.18
C GLU A 226 -21.61 -24.90 -4.97
N GLY A 227 -21.61 -24.98 -6.31
CA GLY A 227 -21.53 -23.81 -7.20
C GLY A 227 -20.12 -23.28 -7.53
N GLN A 228 -19.06 -24.01 -7.20
CA GLN A 228 -17.65 -23.61 -7.42
C GLN A 228 -16.93 -24.40 -8.54
N ALA A 229 -17.69 -25.07 -9.43
CA ALA A 229 -17.17 -25.89 -10.52
C ALA A 229 -16.90 -25.09 -11.81
#